data_AF-A0A6G3CGZ3-F1
#
_entry.id   AF-A0A6G3CGZ3-F1
#
_cell.length_a   1.000
_cell.length_b   1.000
_cell.length_c   1.000
_cell.angle_alpha   90.00
_cell.angle_beta   90.00
_cell.angle_gamma   90.00
#
_symmetry.space_group_name_H-M   'P 1'
#
loop_
_entity.id
_entity.type
_entity.pdbx_description
1 polymer ?
#
loop_
_entity_poly.entity_id
_entity_poly.type
_entity_poly.pdbx_seq_one_letter_code
_entity_poly.pdbx_strand_id
1 'polypeptide(L)'
;AMARVLSQLPADAFHEDAPTLRDAEAVGDALTRMLKADCEPVGVEVYSAQPTGIEYAPEVAAAMQRRRIAAIDSKHRDSVLTSVVDAVDDTVNRLTTRGIVELDDYERKALVKDLTVAFYTGRSGGGDGA
;
A
#
# COMPACT_ATOMS: atom_id res chain seq x y z
N ALA A 1 -3.94 -24.41 18.05
CA ALA A 1 -3.95 -22.94 18.03
C ALA A 1 -3.39 -22.34 16.73
N MET A 2 -2.09 -22.47 16.44
CA MET A 2 -1.47 -21.78 15.29
C MET A 2 -2.20 -21.93 13.96
N ALA A 3 -2.47 -23.16 13.50
CA ALA A 3 -3.15 -23.39 12.21
C ALA A 3 -4.49 -22.66 12.09
N ARG A 4 -5.22 -22.48 13.20
CA ARG A 4 -6.52 -21.80 13.23
C ARG A 4 -6.40 -20.28 13.12
N VAL A 5 -5.38 -19.68 13.74
CA VAL A 5 -5.11 -18.24 13.59
C VAL A 5 -4.55 -17.95 12.20
N LEU A 6 -3.62 -18.78 11.73
CA LEU A 6 -2.99 -18.58 10.43
C LEU A 6 -3.99 -18.71 9.26
N SER A 7 -5.00 -19.58 9.37
CA SER A 7 -6.02 -19.75 8.33
C SER A 7 -7.04 -18.61 8.24
N GLN A 8 -7.08 -17.72 9.24
CA GLN A 8 -8.01 -16.58 9.29
C GLN A 8 -7.44 -15.31 8.67
N LEU A 9 -6.13 -15.28 8.39
CA LEU A 9 -5.43 -14.10 7.90
C LEU A 9 -4.82 -14.39 6.52
N PRO A 10 -4.91 -13.45 5.58
CA PRO A 10 -4.23 -13.58 4.31
C PRO A 10 -2.71 -13.55 4.50
N ALA A 11 -1.98 -14.29 3.67
CA ALA A 11 -0.51 -14.32 3.72
C ALA A 11 0.12 -12.95 3.40
N ASP A 12 -0.48 -12.22 2.46
CA ASP A 12 -0.10 -10.85 2.06
C ASP A 12 -1.36 -10.09 1.64
N ALA A 13 -1.39 -8.78 1.88
CA ALA A 13 -2.45 -7.89 1.43
C ALA A 13 -1.91 -7.06 0.26
N PHE A 14 -2.37 -7.41 -0.94
CA PHE A 14 -1.91 -6.74 -2.15
C PHE A 14 -2.75 -5.49 -2.46
N HIS A 15 -3.98 -5.38 -1.95
CA HIS A 15 -4.96 -4.34 -2.32
C HIS A 15 -5.75 -3.74 -1.14
N GLU A 16 -5.62 -4.26 0.08
CA GLU A 16 -6.35 -3.79 1.27
C GLU A 16 -5.38 -3.50 2.42
N ASP A 17 -5.78 -2.64 3.37
CA ASP A 17 -5.04 -2.35 4.60
C ASP A 17 -5.42 -3.32 5.74
N ALA A 18 -5.79 -4.55 5.38
CA ALA A 18 -6.13 -5.58 6.35
C ALA A 18 -4.86 -6.20 6.97
N PRO A 19 -4.90 -6.62 8.25
CA PRO A 19 -3.81 -7.35 8.87
C PRO A 19 -3.54 -8.66 8.12
N THR A 20 -2.25 -8.98 7.98
CA THR A 20 -1.78 -10.16 7.23
C THR A 20 -0.92 -11.02 8.15
N LEU A 21 -0.54 -12.20 7.67
CA LEU A 21 0.46 -13.03 8.33
C LEU A 21 1.84 -12.36 8.47
N ARG A 22 2.09 -11.23 7.79
CA ARG A 22 3.31 -10.44 7.97
C ARG A 22 3.27 -9.50 9.17
N ASP A 23 2.09 -9.23 9.70
CA ASP A 23 1.91 -8.49 10.94
C ASP A 23 2.09 -9.47 12.12
N ALA A 24 3.35 -9.67 12.51
CA ALA A 24 3.71 -10.60 13.57
C ALA A 24 3.06 -10.24 14.92
N GLU A 25 2.84 -8.94 15.17
CA GLU A 25 2.19 -8.46 16.39
C GLU A 25 0.70 -8.83 16.39
N ALA A 26 -0.02 -8.55 15.30
CA ALA A 26 -1.43 -8.93 15.18
C ALA A 26 -1.64 -10.46 15.27
N VAL A 27 -0.74 -11.24 14.66
CA VAL A 27 -0.77 -12.71 14.75
C VAL A 27 -0.48 -13.17 16.19
N GLY A 28 0.54 -12.59 16.84
CA GLY A 28 0.89 -12.91 18.23
C GLY A 28 -0.22 -12.60 19.22
N ASP A 29 -0.90 -11.47 19.05
CA ASP A 29 -2.05 -11.09 19.85
C ASP A 29 -3.23 -12.05 19.68
N ALA A 30 -3.53 -12.44 18.42
CA ALA A 30 -4.57 -13.41 18.13
C ALA A 30 -4.25 -14.79 18.73
N LEU A 31 -2.99 -15.23 18.65
CA LEU A 31 -2.51 -16.47 19.26
C LEU A 31 -2.63 -16.41 20.78
N THR A 32 -2.19 -15.32 21.40
CA THR A 32 -2.20 -15.12 22.84
C THR A 32 -3.63 -15.15 23.38
N ARG A 33 -4.54 -14.39 22.76
CA ARG A 33 -5.96 -14.37 23.16
C ARG A 33 -6.59 -15.76 23.10
N MET A 34 -6.34 -16.49 22.02
CA MET A 34 -6.94 -17.80 21.84
C MET A 34 -6.35 -18.85 22.79
N LEU A 35 -5.03 -18.88 22.95
CA LEU A 35 -4.37 -19.80 23.89
C LEU A 35 -4.78 -19.51 25.33
N LYS A 36 -4.91 -18.23 25.70
CA LYS A 36 -5.40 -17.85 27.02
C LYS A 36 -6.80 -18.40 27.30
N ALA A 37 -7.71 -18.29 26.32
CA ALA A 37 -9.07 -18.84 26.45
C ALA A 37 -9.07 -20.38 26.53
N ASP A 38 -8.24 -21.05 25.74
CA ASP A 38 -8.15 -22.52 25.74
C ASP A 38 -7.50 -23.07 27.03
N CYS A 39 -6.61 -22.31 27.66
CA CYS A 39 -5.85 -22.71 28.85
C CYS A 39 -6.51 -22.32 30.18
N GLU A 40 -7.50 -21.42 30.17
CA GLU A 40 -8.22 -20.97 31.36
C GLU A 40 -8.84 -22.15 32.17
N PRO A 41 -9.50 -23.15 31.57
CA PRO A 41 -10.14 -24.24 32.33
C PRO A 41 -9.16 -25.16 33.06
N VAL A 42 -7.90 -25.20 32.62
CA VAL A 42 -6.82 -26.00 33.23
C VAL A 42 -5.97 -25.17 34.19
N GLY A 43 -6.34 -23.91 34.46
CA GLY A 43 -5.64 -23.03 35.40
C GLY A 43 -4.26 -22.60 34.92
N VAL A 44 -4.01 -22.62 33.61
CA VAL A 44 -2.75 -22.19 33.01
C VAL A 44 -2.88 -20.76 32.50
N GLU A 45 -2.05 -19.86 33.03
CA GLU A 45 -1.99 -18.47 32.58
C GLU A 45 -1.05 -18.31 31.38
N VAL A 46 -1.60 -17.81 30.28
CA VAL A 46 -0.85 -17.47 29.07
C VAL A 46 -0.70 -15.95 28.99
N TYR A 47 0.54 -15.47 29.11
CA TYR A 47 0.87 -14.05 29.03
C TYR A 47 1.13 -13.58 27.59
N SER A 48 1.86 -14.39 26.81
CA SER A 48 2.21 -14.07 25.43
C SER A 48 2.52 -15.34 24.64
N ALA A 49 2.09 -15.38 23.39
CA ALA A 49 2.46 -16.39 22.42
C ALA A 49 2.84 -15.70 21.11
N GLN A 50 4.12 -15.79 20.73
CA GLN A 50 4.67 -15.14 19.55
C GLN A 50 5.14 -16.18 18.54
N PRO A 51 4.77 -16.06 17.25
CA PRO A 51 5.32 -16.94 16.21
C PRO A 51 6.81 -16.65 16.04
N THR A 52 7.64 -17.69 15.93
CA THR A 52 9.09 -17.53 15.72
C THR A 52 9.44 -17.13 14.29
N GLY A 53 8.59 -17.46 13.32
CA GLY A 53 8.74 -17.08 11.92
C GLY A 53 7.54 -17.54 11.10
N ILE A 54 7.14 -16.71 10.13
CA ILE A 54 6.12 -17.05 9.13
C ILE A 54 6.70 -16.69 7.78
N GLU A 55 7.03 -17.72 7.00
CA GLU A 55 7.71 -17.57 5.74
C GLU A 55 7.05 -18.42 4.65
N TYR A 56 7.19 -17.95 3.42
CA TYR A 56 6.83 -18.75 2.25
C TYR A 56 7.79 -19.93 2.10
N ALA A 57 7.25 -21.05 1.62
CA ALA A 57 8.09 -22.17 1.22
C ALA A 57 9.07 -21.74 0.10
N PRO A 58 10.29 -22.30 0.05
CA PRO A 58 11.34 -21.88 -0.89
C PRO A 58 10.89 -21.87 -2.36
N GLU A 59 10.02 -22.81 -2.73
CA GLU A 59 9.51 -22.99 -4.09
C GLU A 59 8.65 -21.80 -4.56
N VAL A 60 8.00 -21.09 -3.63
CA VAL A 60 7.09 -19.97 -3.94
C VAL A 60 7.61 -18.62 -3.46
N ALA A 61 8.61 -18.58 -2.58
CA ALA A 61 9.14 -17.35 -1.99
C ALA A 61 9.57 -16.32 -3.05
N ALA A 62 10.31 -16.74 -4.07
CA ALA A 62 10.78 -15.84 -5.15
C ALA A 62 9.63 -15.31 -6.02
N ALA A 63 8.58 -16.10 -6.23
CA ALA A 63 7.40 -15.66 -6.97
C ALA A 63 6.58 -14.65 -6.17
N MET A 64 6.39 -14.90 -4.87
CA MET A 64 5.67 -14.00 -3.97
C MET A 64 6.41 -12.68 -3.77
N GLN A 65 7.73 -12.70 -3.60
CA GLN A 65 8.52 -11.48 -3.50
C GLN A 65 8.39 -10.59 -4.75
N ARG A 66 8.40 -11.18 -5.96
CA ARG A 66 8.16 -10.43 -7.19
C ARG A 66 6.76 -9.83 -7.25
N ARG A 67 5.73 -10.59 -6.86
CA ARG A 67 4.35 -10.08 -6.78
C ARG A 67 4.22 -8.92 -5.79
N ARG A 68 4.90 -9.01 -4.65
CA ARG A 68 4.91 -7.95 -3.64
C ARG A 68 5.56 -6.68 -4.17
N ILE A 69 6.73 -6.78 -4.79
CA ILE A 69 7.40 -5.63 -5.39
C ILE A 69 6.52 -4.99 -6.46
N ALA A 70 5.89 -5.80 -7.32
CA ALA A 70 4.96 -5.29 -8.33
C ALA A 70 3.74 -4.59 -7.72
N ALA A 71 3.17 -5.10 -6.63
CA ALA A 71 2.06 -4.46 -5.94
C ALA A 71 2.48 -3.14 -5.28
N ILE A 72 3.67 -3.08 -4.67
CA ILE A 72 4.23 -1.84 -4.11
C ILE A 72 4.48 -0.81 -5.20
N ASP A 73 5.08 -1.21 -6.32
CA ASP A 73 5.31 -0.34 -7.48
C ASP A 73 3.99 0.17 -8.07
N SER A 74 2.97 -0.68 -8.19
CA SER A 74 1.63 -0.26 -8.62
C SER A 74 1.03 0.78 -7.67
N LYS A 75 1.02 0.51 -6.36
CA LYS A 75 0.51 1.46 -5.35
C LYS A 75 1.25 2.80 -5.41
N HIS A 76 2.57 2.76 -5.60
CA HIS A 76 3.37 3.97 -5.74
C HIS A 76 3.00 4.74 -7.02
N ARG A 77 2.87 4.06 -8.16
CA ARG A 77 2.45 4.68 -9.42
C ARG A 77 1.07 5.29 -9.32
N ASP A 78 0.10 4.61 -8.71
CA ASP A 78 -1.26 5.12 -8.52
C ASP A 78 -1.27 6.39 -7.66
N SER A 79 -0.48 6.42 -6.59
CA SER A 79 -0.29 7.60 -5.74
C SER A 79 0.36 8.77 -6.49
N VAL A 80 1.41 8.49 -7.27
CA VAL A 80 2.09 9.49 -8.11
C VAL A 80 1.14 10.06 -9.16
N LEU A 81 0.39 9.20 -9.85
CA LEU A 81 -0.56 9.60 -10.88
C LEU A 81 -1.68 10.47 -10.32
N THR A 82 -2.27 10.08 -9.18
CA THR A 82 -3.29 10.89 -8.48
C THR A 82 -2.75 12.31 -8.22
N SER A 83 -1.56 12.40 -7.63
CA SER A 83 -0.95 13.70 -7.32
C SER A 83 -0.58 14.52 -8.56
N VAL A 84 -0.24 13.89 -9.68
CA VAL A 84 0.00 14.60 -10.95
C VAL A 84 -1.30 15.16 -11.51
N VAL A 85 -2.39 14.37 -11.51
CA VAL A 85 -3.70 14.83 -12.00
C VAL A 85 -4.19 16.01 -11.17
N ASP A 86 -4.05 15.95 -9.84
CA ASP A 86 -4.41 17.06 -8.95
C ASP A 86 -3.61 18.33 -9.28
N ALA A 87 -2.28 18.21 -9.49
CA ALA A 87 -1.43 19.35 -9.83
C ALA A 87 -1.76 19.97 -11.20
N VAL A 88 -2.15 19.14 -12.18
CA VAL A 88 -2.59 19.59 -13.50
C VAL A 88 -3.90 20.35 -13.40
N ASP A 89 -4.88 19.81 -12.68
CA ASP A 89 -6.19 20.45 -12.48
C ASP A 89 -6.04 21.81 -11.79
N ASP A 90 -5.29 21.87 -10.69
CA ASP A 90 -4.97 23.11 -9.97
C ASP A 90 -4.31 24.15 -10.88
N THR A 91 -3.37 23.73 -11.73
CA THR A 91 -2.62 24.64 -12.61
C THR A 91 -3.53 25.21 -13.69
N VAL A 92 -4.32 24.38 -14.36
CA VAL A 92 -5.26 24.82 -15.40
C VAL A 92 -6.30 25.77 -14.80
N ASN A 93 -6.89 25.41 -13.66
CA ASN A 93 -7.89 26.23 -12.97
C ASN A 93 -7.32 27.61 -12.58
N ARG A 94 -6.07 27.66 -12.09
CA ARG A 94 -5.40 28.92 -11.75
C ARG A 94 -5.11 29.81 -12.96
N LEU A 95 -4.72 29.22 -14.09
CA LEU A 95 -4.46 29.98 -15.32
C LEU A 95 -5.74 30.60 -15.90
N THR A 96 -6.83 29.83 -15.93
CA THR A 96 -8.14 30.31 -16.40
C THR A 96 -8.70 31.38 -15.47
N THR A 97 -8.66 31.17 -14.15
CA THR A 97 -9.22 32.13 -13.17
C THR A 97 -8.50 33.49 -13.19
N ARG A 98 -7.19 33.49 -13.48
CA ARG A 98 -6.40 34.72 -13.60
C ARG A 98 -6.55 35.42 -14.94
N GLY A 99 -7.34 34.88 -15.87
CA GLY A 99 -7.49 35.42 -17.22
C GLY A 99 -6.19 35.42 -18.03
N ILE A 100 -5.22 34.59 -17.66
CA ILE A 100 -3.92 34.50 -18.36
C ILE A 100 -4.09 33.78 -19.69
N VAL A 101 -5.06 32.87 -19.78
CA VAL A 101 -5.36 32.09 -20.99
C VAL A 101 -6.87 31.92 -21.12
N GLU A 102 -7.42 32.25 -22.28
CA GLU A 102 -8.73 31.77 -22.71
C GLU A 102 -8.49 30.55 -23.59
N LEU A 103 -9.01 29.39 -23.16
CA LEU A 103 -8.77 28.11 -23.80
C LEU A 103 -10.07 27.61 -24.39
N ASP A 104 -10.05 27.26 -25.68
CA ASP A 104 -11.07 26.38 -26.22
C ASP A 104 -10.88 24.92 -25.75
N ASP A 105 -11.83 24.05 -26.09
CA ASP A 105 -11.79 22.63 -25.69
C ASP A 105 -10.58 21.86 -26.25
N TYR A 106 -10.02 22.29 -27.39
CA TYR A 106 -8.86 21.66 -28.01
C TYR A 106 -7.57 22.11 -27.32
N GLU A 107 -7.41 23.41 -27.11
CA GLU A 107 -6.26 24.02 -26.43
C GLU A 107 -6.18 23.54 -24.97
N ARG A 108 -7.32 23.41 -24.29
CA ARG A 108 -7.38 22.84 -22.93
C ARG A 108 -6.84 21.41 -22.90
N LYS A 109 -7.23 20.55 -23.85
CA LYS A 109 -6.76 19.16 -23.93
C LYS A 109 -5.26 19.09 -24.19
N ALA A 110 -4.74 19.95 -25.08
CA ALA A 110 -3.32 20.04 -25.36
C ALA A 110 -2.53 20.46 -24.10
N LEU A 111 -2.98 21.50 -23.40
CA LEU A 111 -2.35 21.99 -22.19
C LEU A 111 -2.36 20.93 -21.07
N VAL A 112 -3.49 20.25 -20.84
CA VAL A 112 -3.60 19.17 -19.84
C VAL A 112 -2.60 18.05 -20.15
N LYS A 113 -2.49 17.64 -21.41
CA LYS A 113 -1.52 16.62 -21.84
C LYS A 113 -0.09 17.08 -21.56
N ASP A 114 0.28 18.29 -21.98
CA ASP A 114 1.63 18.81 -21.85
C ASP A 114 2.02 19.01 -20.37
N LEU A 115 1.11 19.51 -19.55
CA LEU A 115 1.29 19.64 -18.10
C LEU A 115 1.41 18.26 -17.44
N THR A 116 0.59 17.28 -17.80
CA THR A 116 0.66 15.92 -17.25
C THR A 116 2.05 15.31 -17.52
N VAL A 117 2.56 15.47 -18.74
CA VAL A 117 3.91 15.01 -19.11
C VAL A 117 4.97 15.80 -18.34
N ALA A 118 4.85 17.11 -18.23
CA ALA A 118 5.82 17.96 -17.52
C ALA A 118 5.89 17.64 -16.02
N PHE A 119 4.75 17.45 -15.34
CA PHE A 119 4.70 17.11 -13.92
C PHE A 119 5.19 15.69 -13.66
N TYR A 120 4.84 14.72 -14.52
CA TYR A 120 5.32 13.34 -14.37
C TYR A 120 6.84 13.24 -14.58
N THR A 121 7.37 13.87 -15.63
CA THR A 121 8.82 13.86 -15.91
C THR A 121 9.62 14.72 -14.94
N GLY A 122 9.08 15.87 -14.51
CA GLY A 122 9.70 16.73 -13.50
C GLY A 122 9.80 16.07 -12.12
N ARG A 123 8.83 15.23 -11.74
CA ARG A 123 8.87 14.48 -10.46
C ARG A 123 9.89 13.35 -10.48
N SER A 124 10.17 12.75 -11.64
CA SER A 124 11.20 11.71 -11.80
C SER A 124 12.63 12.20 -11.51
N GLY A 125 12.87 13.52 -11.51
CA GLY A 125 14.19 14.11 -11.28
C GLY A 125 14.43 14.71 -9.89
N GLY A 126 13.44 14.64 -8.99
CA GLY A 126 13.47 15.34 -7.69
C GLY A 126 13.56 14.43 -6.46
N GLY A 127 14.09 13.21 -6.61
CA GLY A 127 14.37 12.30 -5.51
C GLY A 127 15.84 12.31 -5.13
N ASP A 128 16.35 13.42 -4.58
CA ASP A 128 17.58 13.39 -3.78
C ASP A 128 17.63 14.59 -2.82
N GLY A 129 17.73 14.31 -1.52
CA GLY A 129 18.27 15.23 -0.51
C GLY A 129 17.31 15.92 0.46
N ALA A 130 16.75 15.17 1.42
CA ALA A 130 16.60 15.61 2.82
C ALA A 130 16.46 14.38 3.75
#